data_AF-A0ABD6IP17-F1
#
_entry.id   AF-A0ABD6IP17-F1
#
_cell.length_a   1.000
_cell.length_b   1.000
_cell.length_c   1.000
_cell.angle_alpha   90.00
_cell.angle_beta   90.00
_cell.angle_gamma   90.00
#
_symmetry.space_group_name_H-M   'P 1'
#
loop_
_entity.id
_entity.type
_entity.pdbx_description
1 polymer ?
#
loop_
_entity_poly.entity_id
_entity_poly.type
_entity_poly.pdbx_seq_one_letter_code
_entity_poly.pdbx_strand_id
1 'polypeptide(L)'
;LLRYAAARPERSAAPASTGRDLLDGAVRQAGAADTDPSWAQGLAGTAAAAATLTELPSATAEFSARLRAAEVGPDLSLGQGALGALDALTVLAGRGDTPAAEALTLRTGQALAFVEAQGHRCATPDHVPSPGLLTGLSGIGYGLLRLAHPDTVPSVLLLGHPGRYGN
;
A
#
# COMPACT_ATOMS: atom_id res chain seq x y z
N LEU A 1 10.98 12.16 2.53
CA LEU A 1 11.24 13.48 3.17
C LEU A 1 10.60 13.62 4.55
N LEU A 2 9.31 13.32 4.70
CA LEU A 2 8.60 13.48 5.97
C LEU A 2 9.08 12.53 7.08
N ARG A 3 9.36 11.26 6.76
CA ARG A 3 9.97 10.33 7.71
C ARG A 3 11.38 10.75 8.14
N TYR A 4 12.16 11.29 7.21
CA TYR A 4 13.47 11.86 7.51
C TYR A 4 13.34 13.05 8.48
N ALA A 5 12.40 13.96 8.20
CA ALA A 5 12.10 15.08 9.09
C ALA A 5 11.67 14.62 10.49
N ALA A 6 10.88 13.56 10.60
CA ALA A 6 10.48 12.96 11.87
C ALA A 6 11.66 12.28 12.62
N ALA A 7 12.60 11.67 11.89
CA ALA A 7 13.77 11.02 12.48
C ALA A 7 14.90 11.99 12.84
N ARG A 8 14.90 13.19 12.25
CA ARG A 8 15.91 14.26 12.43
C ARG A 8 15.22 15.60 12.65
N PRO A 9 14.53 15.78 13.80
CA PRO A 9 13.75 17.00 14.09
C PRO A 9 14.59 18.28 13.99
N GLU A 10 15.88 18.22 14.29
CA GLU A 10 16.84 19.33 14.22
C GLU A 10 17.13 19.82 12.78
N ARG A 11 16.79 19.03 11.76
CA ARG A 11 16.95 19.37 10.32
C ARG A 11 15.63 19.19 9.55
N SER A 12 14.51 19.29 10.24
CA SER A 12 13.22 18.83 9.75
C SER A 12 12.46 19.85 8.89
N ALA A 13 12.66 21.16 9.09
CA ALA A 13 11.79 22.18 8.53
C ALA A 13 11.65 22.12 7.00
N ALA A 14 12.77 22.20 6.26
CA ALA A 14 12.74 22.18 4.79
C ALA A 14 12.31 20.80 4.21
N PRO A 15 12.84 19.66 4.68
CA PRO A 15 12.33 18.36 4.23
C PRO A 15 10.84 18.13 4.57
N ALA A 16 10.36 18.68 5.68
CA ALA A 16 8.96 18.56 6.06
C ALA A 16 8.05 19.39 5.15
N SER A 17 8.41 20.63 4.81
CA SER A 17 7.61 21.46 3.89
C SER A 17 7.57 20.83 2.49
N THR A 18 8.75 20.53 1.90
CA THR A 18 8.83 19.90 0.58
C THR A 18 8.11 18.56 0.54
N GLY A 19 8.19 17.78 1.62
CA GLY A 19 7.48 16.51 1.71
C GLY A 19 5.95 16.65 1.71
N ARG A 20 5.41 17.69 2.36
CA ARG A 20 3.97 17.99 2.33
C ARG A 20 3.54 18.49 0.96
N ASP A 21 4.27 19.42 0.38
CA ASP A 21 3.95 19.98 -0.94
C ASP A 21 3.90 18.89 -2.03
N LEU A 22 4.84 17.95 -1.99
CA LEU A 22 4.85 16.79 -2.90
C LEU A 22 3.66 15.86 -2.68
N LEU A 23 3.28 15.61 -1.42
CA LEU A 23 2.12 14.77 -1.14
C LEU A 23 0.82 15.46 -1.56
N ASP A 24 0.66 16.76 -1.28
CA ASP A 24 -0.53 17.52 -1.68
C ASP A 24 -0.66 17.56 -3.21
N GLY A 25 0.45 17.62 -3.94
CA GLY A 25 0.49 17.41 -5.38
C GLY A 25 0.00 16.01 -5.79
N ALA A 26 0.53 14.96 -5.16
CA ALA A 26 0.17 13.57 -5.44
C ALA A 26 -1.31 13.28 -5.13
N VAL A 27 -1.85 13.79 -4.02
CA VAL A 27 -3.27 13.65 -3.64
C VAL A 27 -4.17 14.29 -4.70
N ARG A 28 -3.85 15.51 -5.15
CA ARG A 28 -4.63 16.16 -6.22
C ARG A 28 -4.56 15.38 -7.53
N GLN A 29 -3.38 14.86 -7.89
CA GLN A 29 -3.20 14.06 -9.09
C GLN A 29 -3.96 12.74 -9.01
N ALA A 30 -3.89 12.02 -7.89
CA ALA A 30 -4.60 10.75 -7.68
C ALA A 30 -6.13 10.94 -7.64
N GLY A 31 -6.60 12.07 -7.10
CA GLY A 31 -8.02 12.44 -7.15
C GLY A 31 -8.52 12.66 -8.58
N ALA A 32 -7.71 13.28 -9.43
CA ALA A 32 -8.05 13.56 -10.83
C ALA A 32 -7.79 12.38 -11.79
N ALA A 33 -6.87 11.47 -11.44
CA ALA A 33 -6.53 10.31 -12.26
C ALA A 33 -7.65 9.27 -12.21
N ASP A 34 -7.93 8.69 -13.38
CA ASP A 34 -8.80 7.52 -13.50
C ASP A 34 -8.25 6.37 -12.63
N THR A 35 -9.16 5.50 -12.21
CA THR A 35 -9.17 4.35 -11.29
C THR A 35 -7.91 3.49 -11.04
N ASP A 36 -6.70 3.88 -11.44
CA ASP A 36 -5.44 3.17 -11.20
C ASP A 36 -5.24 2.85 -9.71
N PRO A 37 -5.46 1.59 -9.29
CA PRO A 37 -5.34 1.18 -7.90
C PRO A 37 -3.87 0.85 -7.55
N SER A 38 -2.93 1.04 -8.48
CA SER A 38 -1.53 0.67 -8.29
C SER A 38 -0.89 1.40 -7.13
N TRP A 39 0.11 0.76 -6.54
CA TRP A 39 0.93 1.37 -5.50
C TRP A 39 1.93 2.36 -6.09
N ALA A 40 2.62 1.97 -7.16
CA ALA A 40 3.81 2.68 -7.63
C ALA A 40 3.48 4.01 -8.31
N GLN A 41 2.32 4.12 -8.94
CA GLN A 41 1.92 5.30 -9.72
C GLN A 41 0.50 5.78 -9.40
N GLY A 42 -0.30 4.97 -8.72
CA GLY A 42 -1.72 5.20 -8.54
C GLY A 42 -2.16 5.53 -7.11
N LEU A 43 -3.42 5.22 -6.89
CA LEU A 43 -4.18 5.60 -5.72
C LEU A 43 -3.67 4.96 -4.43
N ALA A 44 -3.23 3.70 -4.48
CA ALA A 44 -2.87 2.94 -3.28
C ALA A 44 -1.68 3.56 -2.55
N GLY A 45 -0.60 3.89 -3.28
CA GLY A 45 0.58 4.51 -2.70
C GLY A 45 0.27 5.89 -2.10
N THR A 46 -0.55 6.67 -2.80
CA THR A 46 -0.97 8.01 -2.36
C THR A 46 -1.85 7.95 -1.11
N ALA A 47 -2.86 7.07 -1.10
CA ALA A 47 -3.77 6.89 0.04
C ALA A 47 -3.02 6.43 1.29
N ALA A 48 -2.14 5.43 1.15
CA ALA A 48 -1.34 4.92 2.24
C ALA A 48 -0.36 5.98 2.78
N ALA A 49 0.30 6.75 1.91
CA ALA A 49 1.18 7.83 2.33
C ALA A 49 0.40 8.94 3.07
N ALA A 50 -0.75 9.36 2.55
CA ALA A 50 -1.60 10.38 3.17
C ALA A 50 -2.09 9.95 4.56
N ALA A 51 -2.47 8.68 4.72
CA ALA A 51 -2.90 8.13 6.01
C ALA A 51 -1.82 8.21 7.11
N THR A 52 -0.53 8.33 6.75
CA THR A 52 0.58 8.43 7.73
C THR A 52 0.78 9.82 8.34
N LEU A 53 0.19 10.88 7.77
CA LEU A 53 0.55 12.26 8.13
C LEU A 53 -0.48 13.02 8.97
N THR A 54 -1.75 12.59 8.96
CA THR A 54 -2.86 13.33 9.57
C THR A 54 -3.92 12.34 10.12
N GLU A 55 -4.85 12.83 10.95
CA GLU A 55 -6.22 12.27 11.05
C GLU A 55 -6.81 12.15 9.63
N LEU A 56 -7.46 11.03 9.31
CA LEU A 56 -7.94 10.68 7.96
C LEU A 56 -8.58 11.89 7.24
N PRO A 57 -7.87 12.53 6.28
CA PRO A 57 -8.46 13.59 5.47
C PRO A 57 -9.64 13.04 4.66
N SER A 58 -10.61 13.89 4.32
CA SER A 58 -11.74 13.50 3.46
C SER A 58 -11.30 12.84 2.14
N ALA A 59 -10.18 13.30 1.57
CA ALA A 59 -9.58 12.69 0.39
C ALA A 59 -9.19 11.22 0.60
N THR A 60 -8.73 10.85 1.80
CA THR A 60 -8.38 9.47 2.11
C THR A 60 -9.61 8.57 2.22
N ALA A 61 -10.76 9.09 2.67
CA ALA A 61 -12.02 8.34 2.66
C ALA A 61 -12.52 8.07 1.23
N GLU A 62 -12.39 9.04 0.32
CA GLU A 62 -12.69 8.84 -1.11
C GLU A 62 -11.75 7.79 -1.72
N PHE A 63 -10.46 7.89 -1.44
CA PHE A 63 -9.47 6.93 -1.94
C PHE A 63 -9.70 5.53 -1.39
N SER A 64 -10.05 5.42 -0.11
CA SER A 64 -10.49 4.18 0.51
C SER A 64 -11.68 3.60 -0.25
N ALA A 65 -12.73 4.39 -0.51
CA ALA A 65 -13.89 3.91 -1.26
C ALA A 65 -13.54 3.36 -2.65
N ARG A 66 -12.67 4.05 -3.38
CA ARG A 66 -12.20 3.61 -4.70
C ARG A 66 -11.35 2.33 -4.62
N LEU A 67 -10.42 2.24 -3.66
CA LEU A 67 -9.61 1.03 -3.44
C LEU A 67 -10.47 -0.18 -3.03
N ARG A 68 -11.50 0.04 -2.20
CA ARG A 68 -12.44 -1.01 -1.81
C ARG A 68 -13.27 -1.51 -2.99
N ALA A 69 -13.56 -0.65 -3.96
CA ALA A 69 -14.29 -1.01 -5.18
C ALA A 69 -13.42 -1.71 -6.22
N ALA A 70 -12.11 -1.42 -6.26
CA ALA A 70 -11.18 -2.00 -7.22
C ALA A 70 -11.19 -3.53 -7.22
N GLU A 71 -11.24 -4.13 -8.41
CA GLU A 71 -11.24 -5.58 -8.57
C GLU A 71 -9.85 -6.17 -8.30
N VAL A 72 -9.82 -7.36 -7.71
CA VAL A 72 -8.58 -8.13 -7.59
C VAL A 72 -8.38 -8.86 -8.91
N GLY A 73 -7.32 -8.48 -9.62
CA GLY A 73 -6.92 -9.10 -10.88
C GLY A 73 -5.85 -10.18 -10.70
N PRO A 74 -5.43 -10.83 -11.79
CA PRO A 74 -4.40 -11.87 -11.78
C PRO A 74 -2.97 -11.35 -11.53
N ASP A 75 -2.73 -10.03 -11.65
CA ASP A 75 -1.45 -9.45 -11.25
C ASP A 75 -1.42 -9.26 -9.73
N LEU A 76 -0.61 -10.07 -9.06
CA LEU A 76 -0.41 -10.01 -7.60
C LEU A 76 0.82 -9.19 -7.20
N SER A 77 1.45 -8.46 -8.12
CA SER A 77 2.63 -7.65 -7.80
C SER A 77 2.33 -6.55 -6.76
N LEU A 78 3.35 -6.12 -6.01
CA LEU A 78 3.20 -5.00 -5.05
C LEU A 78 3.17 -3.64 -5.76
N GLY A 79 3.82 -3.51 -6.92
CA GLY A 79 3.93 -2.24 -7.62
C GLY A 79 2.63 -1.85 -8.33
N GLN A 80 2.10 -2.77 -9.13
CA GLN A 80 0.96 -2.53 -10.03
C GLN A 80 -0.25 -3.41 -9.73
N GLY A 81 -0.03 -4.53 -9.04
CA GLY A 81 -1.04 -5.54 -8.78
C GLY A 81 -1.80 -5.39 -7.47
N ALA A 82 -2.61 -6.40 -7.21
CA ALA A 82 -3.57 -6.43 -6.11
C ALA A 82 -2.91 -6.33 -4.73
N LEU A 83 -1.72 -6.91 -4.52
CA LEU A 83 -1.06 -6.89 -3.22
C LEU A 83 -0.58 -5.47 -2.82
N GLY A 84 -0.30 -4.60 -3.80
CA GLY A 84 -0.02 -3.18 -3.53
C GLY A 84 -1.25 -2.44 -3.01
N ALA A 85 -2.41 -2.67 -3.63
CA ALA A 85 -3.68 -2.10 -3.19
C ALA A 85 -4.09 -2.63 -1.81
N LEU A 86 -3.84 -3.92 -1.54
CA LEU A 86 -4.14 -4.54 -0.26
C LEU A 86 -3.21 -4.05 0.88
N ASP A 87 -1.94 -3.75 0.59
CA ASP A 87 -1.03 -3.10 1.55
C ASP A 87 -1.61 -1.73 1.98
N ALA A 88 -2.15 -0.96 1.04
CA ALA A 88 -2.81 0.32 1.32
C ALA A 88 -4.09 0.16 2.15
N LEU A 89 -4.97 -0.80 1.82
CA LEU A 89 -6.15 -1.10 2.63
C LEU A 89 -5.78 -1.54 4.06
N THR A 90 -4.69 -2.30 4.21
CA THR A 90 -4.15 -2.68 5.53
C THR A 90 -3.71 -1.47 6.34
N VAL A 91 -3.03 -0.51 5.70
CA VAL A 91 -2.63 0.74 6.35
C VAL A 91 -3.85 1.56 6.79
N LEU A 92 -4.86 1.68 5.93
CA LEU A 92 -6.10 2.41 6.23
C LEU A 92 -6.88 1.77 7.38
N ALA A 93 -7.04 0.44 7.35
CA ALA A 93 -7.67 -0.33 8.41
C ALA A 93 -6.96 -0.11 9.77
N GLY A 94 -5.62 -0.16 9.79
CA GLY A 94 -4.82 0.12 10.99
C GLY A 94 -4.92 1.55 11.52
N ARG A 95 -5.52 2.48 10.75
CA ARG A 95 -5.80 3.87 11.15
C ARG A 95 -7.27 4.07 11.55
N GLY A 96 -8.06 2.99 11.62
CA GLY A 96 -9.45 3.02 12.06
C GLY A 96 -10.48 3.09 10.94
N ASP A 97 -10.09 2.92 9.67
CA ASP A 97 -11.04 2.80 8.57
C ASP A 97 -11.72 1.42 8.57
N THR A 98 -12.85 1.31 9.27
CA THR A 98 -13.63 0.07 9.37
C THR A 98 -14.09 -0.47 8.00
N PRO A 99 -14.63 0.35 7.08
CA PRO A 99 -14.91 -0.12 5.72
C PRO A 99 -13.69 -0.70 4.99
N ALA A 100 -12.49 -0.15 5.19
CA ALA A 100 -11.27 -0.71 4.61
C ALA A 100 -10.94 -2.09 5.21
N ALA A 101 -11.16 -2.30 6.51
CA ALA A 101 -10.95 -3.60 7.16
C ALA A 101 -11.90 -4.69 6.63
N GLU A 102 -13.17 -4.35 6.43
CA GLU A 102 -14.17 -5.27 5.85
C GLU A 102 -13.79 -5.66 4.41
N ALA A 103 -13.44 -4.67 3.58
CA ALA A 103 -13.01 -4.93 2.22
C ALA A 103 -11.71 -5.74 2.18
N LEU A 104 -10.74 -5.45 3.05
CA LEU A 104 -9.48 -6.17 3.12
C LEU A 104 -9.71 -7.68 3.30
N THR A 105 -10.65 -8.07 4.16
CA THR A 105 -11.02 -9.48 4.37
C THR A 105 -11.50 -10.15 3.07
N LEU A 106 -12.47 -9.53 2.40
CA LEU A 106 -13.02 -10.04 1.14
C LEU A 106 -11.94 -10.13 0.04
N ARG A 107 -11.19 -9.05 -0.15
CA ARG A 107 -10.19 -8.95 -1.21
C ARG A 107 -8.98 -9.86 -0.97
N THR A 108 -8.64 -10.12 0.30
CA THR A 108 -7.62 -11.13 0.66
C THR A 108 -8.04 -12.52 0.21
N GLY A 109 -9.30 -12.90 0.41
CA GLY A 109 -9.84 -14.17 -0.09
C GLY A 109 -9.75 -14.29 -1.61
N GLN A 110 -10.05 -13.21 -2.33
CA GLN A 110 -9.92 -13.16 -3.80
C GLN A 110 -8.46 -13.31 -4.25
N ALA A 111 -7.52 -12.63 -3.58
CA ALA A 111 -6.10 -12.74 -3.90
C ALA A 111 -5.57 -14.17 -3.63
N LEU A 112 -6.00 -14.81 -2.55
CA LEU A 112 -5.67 -16.20 -2.25
C LEU A 112 -6.22 -17.15 -3.32
N ALA A 113 -7.44 -16.93 -3.80
CA ALA A 113 -7.99 -17.73 -4.91
C ALA A 113 -7.14 -17.60 -6.19
N PHE A 114 -6.57 -16.42 -6.47
CA PHE A 114 -5.63 -16.26 -7.59
C PHE A 114 -4.30 -16.98 -7.34
N VAL A 115 -3.75 -16.92 -6.12
CA VAL A 115 -2.54 -17.69 -5.75
C VAL A 115 -2.76 -19.18 -5.95
N GLU A 116 -3.90 -19.70 -5.49
CA GLU A 116 -4.27 -21.12 -5.65
C GLU A 116 -4.45 -21.48 -7.14
N ALA A 117 -5.13 -20.63 -7.91
CA ALA A 117 -5.39 -20.86 -9.32
C ALA A 117 -4.12 -20.77 -10.21
N GLN A 118 -3.17 -19.89 -9.87
CA GLN A 118 -1.96 -19.66 -10.65
C GLN A 118 -0.78 -20.58 -10.25
N GLY A 119 -0.83 -21.19 -9.06
CA GLY A 119 0.31 -21.88 -8.47
C GLY A 119 1.47 -20.92 -8.16
N HIS A 120 2.72 -21.40 -8.16
CA HIS A 120 3.91 -20.59 -7.82
C HIS A 120 4.39 -19.63 -8.93
N ARG A 121 3.51 -19.06 -9.75
CA ARG A 121 3.89 -18.32 -10.98
C ARG A 121 4.07 -16.83 -10.75
N CYS A 122 5.09 -16.25 -11.38
CA CYS A 122 5.40 -14.81 -11.37
C CYS A 122 4.78 -14.06 -12.55
N ALA A 123 4.62 -12.74 -12.40
CA ALA A 123 4.21 -11.78 -13.46
C ALA A 123 5.37 -11.38 -14.40
N THR A 124 6.31 -12.29 -14.69
CA THR A 124 7.39 -12.07 -15.66
C THR A 124 7.02 -12.65 -17.03
N PRO A 125 7.51 -12.08 -18.15
CA PRO A 125 7.53 -12.78 -19.43
C PRO A 125 8.19 -14.16 -19.22
N ASP A 126 7.56 -15.22 -19.69
CA ASP A 126 7.92 -16.64 -19.51
C ASP A 126 7.69 -17.27 -18.12
N HIS A 127 7.04 -16.58 -17.17
CA HIS A 127 6.78 -17.06 -15.81
C HIS A 127 8.03 -17.46 -15.01
N VAL A 128 9.23 -17.07 -15.45
CA VAL A 128 10.47 -17.31 -14.72
C VAL A 128 10.44 -16.51 -13.42
N PRO A 129 10.49 -17.16 -12.25
CA PRO A 129 10.44 -16.48 -10.96
C PRO A 129 11.53 -15.40 -10.82
N SER A 130 11.16 -14.13 -10.91
CA SER A 130 12.05 -13.02 -10.51
C SER A 130 11.99 -12.85 -8.99
N PRO A 131 13.14 -12.70 -8.30
CA PRO A 131 13.17 -12.44 -6.86
C PRO A 131 12.81 -10.98 -6.49
N GLY A 132 12.27 -10.19 -7.42
CA GLY A 132 11.97 -8.77 -7.21
C GLY A 132 10.87 -8.53 -6.15
N LEU A 133 11.00 -7.43 -5.40
CA LEU A 133 9.99 -7.02 -4.41
C LEU A 133 8.75 -6.42 -5.07
N LEU A 134 8.91 -5.52 -6.05
CA LEU A 134 7.75 -4.81 -6.62
C LEU A 134 7.00 -5.63 -7.66
N THR A 135 7.67 -6.55 -8.35
CA THR A 135 7.14 -7.26 -9.53
C THR A 135 7.38 -8.76 -9.51
N GLY A 136 7.94 -9.30 -8.42
CA GLY A 136 8.41 -10.69 -8.35
C GLY A 136 7.92 -11.46 -7.12
N LEU A 137 8.41 -12.70 -6.97
CA LEU A 137 7.95 -13.65 -5.95
C LEU A 137 8.20 -13.15 -4.53
N SER A 138 9.31 -12.45 -4.30
CA SER A 138 9.61 -11.88 -2.97
C SER A 138 8.52 -10.89 -2.55
N GLY A 139 7.99 -10.13 -3.52
CA GLY A 139 6.83 -9.25 -3.32
C GLY A 139 5.57 -9.99 -2.95
N ILE A 140 5.28 -11.06 -3.67
CA ILE A 140 4.10 -11.90 -3.42
C ILE A 140 4.19 -12.55 -2.04
N GLY A 141 5.32 -13.19 -1.72
CA GLY A 141 5.55 -13.80 -0.42
C GLY A 141 5.44 -12.79 0.73
N TYR A 142 6.04 -11.61 0.58
CA TYR A 142 5.89 -10.52 1.55
C TYR A 142 4.44 -10.07 1.69
N GLY A 143 3.72 -9.85 0.58
CA GLY A 143 2.34 -9.37 0.61
C GLY A 143 1.42 -10.36 1.32
N LEU A 144 1.57 -11.65 1.05
CA LEU A 144 0.82 -12.71 1.75
C LEU A 144 1.16 -12.77 3.24
N LEU A 145 2.45 -12.69 3.59
CA LEU A 145 2.89 -12.66 4.99
C LEU A 145 2.31 -11.46 5.74
N ARG A 146 2.27 -10.29 5.09
CA ARG A 146 1.65 -9.08 5.65
C ARG A 146 0.16 -9.23 5.86
N LEU A 147 -0.55 -9.81 4.89
CA LEU A 147 -1.99 -10.06 5.02
C LEU A 147 -2.31 -11.02 6.16
N ALA A 148 -1.47 -12.03 6.38
CA ALA A 148 -1.64 -12.97 7.48
C ALA A 148 -1.34 -12.34 8.86
N HIS A 149 -0.39 -11.41 8.92
CA HIS A 149 0.10 -10.85 10.20
C HIS A 149 0.31 -9.33 10.16
N PRO A 150 -0.74 -8.53 9.88
CA PRO A 150 -0.62 -7.09 9.62
C PRO A 150 -0.08 -6.29 10.81
N ASP A 151 -0.25 -6.79 12.03
CA ASP A 151 0.22 -6.14 13.27
C ASP A 151 1.72 -6.35 13.53
N THR A 152 2.34 -7.37 12.93
CA THR A 152 3.76 -7.70 13.18
C THR A 152 4.63 -7.49 11.96
N VAL A 153 4.06 -7.57 10.77
CA VAL A 153 4.74 -7.36 9.49
C VAL A 153 4.43 -5.94 9.03
N PRO A 154 5.39 -4.99 9.12
CA PRO A 154 5.14 -3.59 8.76
C PRO A 154 5.12 -3.37 7.25
N SER A 155 4.59 -2.22 6.80
CA SER A 155 4.53 -1.93 5.37
C SER A 155 5.93 -1.56 4.89
N VAL A 156 6.63 -2.46 4.20
CA VAL A 156 7.93 -2.15 3.59
C VAL A 156 7.79 -1.14 2.47
N LEU A 157 6.60 -1.05 1.85
CA LEU A 157 6.27 -0.04 0.85
C LEU A 157 6.22 1.37 1.48
N LEU A 158 5.83 1.47 2.74
CA LEU A 158 5.97 2.67 3.57
C LEU A 158 7.28 2.70 4.38
N LEU A 159 8.30 1.94 3.97
CA LEU A 159 9.57 1.76 4.71
C LEU A 159 9.36 1.62 6.23
N GLY A 160 8.29 0.93 6.62
CA GLY A 160 7.99 0.60 8.00
C GLY A 160 9.05 -0.36 8.53
N HIS A 161 9.36 -0.24 9.82
CA HIS A 161 10.39 -1.04 10.46
C HIS A 161 9.78 -1.95 11.53
N PRO A 162 10.18 -3.23 11.59
CA PRO A 162 9.77 -4.12 12.67
C PRO A 162 10.52 -3.68 13.93
N GLY A 163 9.91 -2.79 14.73
CA GLY A 163 10.58 -2.25 15.92
C GLY A 163 10.15 -0.84 16.32
N ARG A 164 8.84 -0.60 16.45
CA ARG A 164 8.28 0.44 17.33
C ARG A 164 7.02 -0.07 18.02
N TYR A 165 7.13 -1.25 18.63
CA TYR A 165 6.21 -1.69 19.67
C TYR A 165 6.99 -1.74 20.97
N GLY A 166 6.82 -0.68 21.76
CA GLY A 166 7.48 -0.44 23.03
C GLY A 166 6.99 0.89 23.57
N ASN A 167 5.91 0.84 24.35
CA ASN A 167 5.69 1.80 25.43
C ASN A 167 6.85 1.70 26.43
#